data_AF-A0A2H4U5N5-F1
#
_entry.id   AF-A0A2H4U5N5-F1
#
_cell.length_a   1.000
_cell.length_b   1.000
_cell.length_c   1.000
_cell.angle_alpha   90.00
_cell.angle_beta   90.00
_cell.angle_gamma   90.00
#
_symmetry.space_group_name_H-M   'P 1'
#
loop_
_entity.id
_entity.type
_entity.pdbx_description
1 polymer ?
#
loop_
_entity_poly.entity_id
_entity_poly.type
_entity_poly.pdbx_seq_one_letter_code
_entity_poly.pdbx_strand_id
1 'polypeptide(L)'
;MISKKFIFSLGCVIFLLLTIGAVSASTVDMAGVKFNIPEGYDEFEDASINGAVDEETQFITYCKFYTGGLEDMIIIAVAYPRGDDFKFTLNDVLNESYTRKTINGHEGGFIQQEGNSTFTYVEESKMIMIMSNNESLISHVIV
;
A
#
# COMPACT_ATOMS: atom_id res chain seq x y z
N MET A 1 28.41 10.28 2.21
CA MET A 1 26.98 10.54 2.02
C MET A 1 26.52 9.69 0.86
N ILE A 2 25.82 8.60 1.14
CA ILE A 2 25.30 7.70 0.11
C ILE A 2 23.83 8.05 -0.07
N SER A 3 23.46 8.67 -1.20
CA SER A 3 22.07 8.79 -1.63
C SER A 3 21.63 7.46 -2.24
N LYS A 4 21.26 6.50 -1.40
CA LYS A 4 20.61 5.28 -1.87
C LYS A 4 19.14 5.61 -2.07
N LYS A 5 18.75 5.91 -3.31
CA LYS A 5 17.35 5.92 -3.73
C LYS A 5 16.81 4.50 -3.46
N PHE A 6 15.91 4.35 -2.49
CA PHE A 6 15.29 3.08 -2.15
C PHE A 6 14.42 2.61 -3.32
N ILE A 7 14.73 1.44 -3.89
CA ILE A 7 13.93 0.79 -4.92
C ILE A 7 13.41 -0.51 -4.31
N PHE A 8 12.12 -0.56 -4.01
CA PHE A 8 11.43 -1.75 -3.49
C PHE A 8 10.98 -2.60 -4.69
N SER A 9 11.61 -3.74 -4.94
CA SER A 9 11.21 -4.69 -5.97
C SER A 9 10.53 -5.87 -5.27
N LEU A 10 9.20 -5.90 -5.26
CA LEU A 10 8.41 -6.99 -4.67
C LEU A 10 7.86 -7.88 -5.80
N GLY A 11 8.58 -8.94 -6.12
CA GLY A 11 8.11 -9.99 -7.04
C GLY A 11 7.34 -11.06 -6.27
N CYS A 12 6.05 -11.24 -6.57
CA CYS A 12 5.27 -12.38 -6.09
C CYS A 12 4.34 -12.89 -7.19
N VAL A 13 4.52 -14.16 -7.55
CA VAL A 13 3.69 -14.94 -8.48
C VAL A 13 2.54 -15.56 -7.69
N ILE A 14 1.30 -15.38 -8.14
CA ILE A 14 0.09 -15.84 -7.42
C ILE A 14 -0.51 -17.07 -8.13
N PHE A 15 -0.88 -18.08 -7.34
CA PHE A 15 -1.74 -19.20 -7.75
C PHE A 15 -3.06 -19.17 -6.95
N LEU A 16 -4.15 -19.43 -7.67
CA LEU A 16 -5.58 -19.28 -7.33
C LEU A 16 -6.17 -20.28 -6.33
N LEU A 17 -7.18 -19.83 -5.57
CA LEU A 17 -8.45 -20.54 -5.29
C LEU A 17 -9.54 -19.51 -4.89
N LEU A 18 -10.75 -19.63 -5.48
CA LEU A 18 -11.88 -18.68 -5.35
C LEU A 18 -12.99 -19.22 -4.44
N THR A 19 -13.48 -18.37 -3.54
CA THR A 19 -14.86 -18.42 -3.01
C THR A 19 -15.40 -16.99 -2.94
N ILE A 20 -16.50 -16.70 -3.64
CA ILE A 20 -17.15 -15.38 -3.66
C ILE A 20 -18.19 -15.34 -2.53
N GLY A 21 -17.93 -14.55 -1.50
CA GLY A 21 -18.92 -14.14 -0.50
C GLY A 21 -19.40 -12.72 -0.80
N ALA A 22 -20.68 -12.42 -0.58
CA ALA A 22 -21.15 -11.03 -0.61
C ALA A 22 -20.71 -10.36 0.69
N VAL A 23 -19.75 -9.43 0.61
CA VAL A 23 -19.19 -8.70 1.76
C VAL A 23 -19.34 -7.21 1.55
N SER A 24 -20.11 -6.56 2.45
CA SER A 24 -20.27 -5.11 2.54
C SER A 24 -18.92 -4.41 2.72
N ALA A 25 -18.78 -3.19 2.18
CA ALA A 25 -17.58 -2.37 2.38
C ALA A 25 -17.16 -2.35 3.87
N SER A 26 -15.89 -2.66 4.13
CA SER A 26 -15.36 -2.82 5.49
C SER A 26 -14.25 -1.80 5.75
N THR A 27 -14.01 -1.47 7.02
CA THR A 27 -12.86 -0.64 7.40
C THR A 27 -11.83 -1.53 8.09
N VAL A 28 -10.58 -1.42 7.66
CA VAL A 28 -9.44 -2.14 8.25
C VAL A 28 -8.47 -1.17 8.88
N ASP A 29 -7.82 -1.61 9.95
CA ASP A 29 -6.76 -0.87 10.63
C ASP A 29 -5.43 -1.59 10.37
N MET A 30 -4.45 -0.87 9.82
CA MET A 30 -3.09 -1.35 9.63
C MET A 30 -2.13 -0.38 10.32
N ALA A 31 -1.61 -0.82 11.47
CA ALA A 31 -0.69 -0.03 12.29
C ALA A 31 -1.24 1.37 12.68
N GLY A 32 -2.54 1.46 12.98
CA GLY A 32 -3.22 2.70 13.35
C GLY A 32 -3.67 3.56 12.17
N VAL A 33 -3.41 3.14 10.92
CA VAL A 33 -3.93 3.79 9.72
C VAL A 33 -5.17 3.04 9.26
N LYS A 34 -6.26 3.77 9.01
CA LYS A 34 -7.54 3.18 8.60
C LYS A 34 -7.71 3.24 7.09
N PHE A 35 -8.21 2.15 6.54
CA PHE A 35 -8.51 2.03 5.12
C PHE A 35 -9.93 1.51 4.92
N ASN A 36 -10.61 2.00 3.90
CA ASN A 36 -11.86 1.42 3.43
C ASN A 36 -11.56 0.33 2.41
N ILE A 37 -12.20 -0.82 2.54
CA ILE A 37 -12.15 -1.91 1.59
C ILE A 37 -13.50 -1.90 0.85
N PRO A 38 -13.51 -1.69 -0.48
CA PRO A 38 -14.74 -1.65 -1.25
C PRO A 38 -15.55 -2.95 -1.14
N GLU A 39 -16.86 -2.85 -1.32
CA GLU A 39 -17.74 -4.02 -1.37
C GLU A 39 -17.31 -4.98 -2.48
N GLY A 40 -17.38 -6.29 -2.19
CA GLY A 40 -17.00 -7.33 -3.14
C GLY A 40 -15.50 -7.61 -3.24
N TYR A 41 -14.68 -6.99 -2.38
CA TYR A 41 -13.26 -7.32 -2.23
C TYR A 41 -13.02 -8.15 -0.97
N ASP A 42 -12.47 -9.34 -1.15
CA ASP A 42 -12.10 -10.26 -0.07
C ASP A 42 -10.60 -10.21 0.19
N GLU A 43 -10.18 -10.28 1.46
CA GLU A 43 -8.77 -10.34 1.83
C GLU A 43 -8.15 -11.68 1.39
N PHE A 44 -6.99 -11.62 0.74
CA PHE A 44 -6.17 -12.78 0.44
C PHE A 44 -5.10 -12.96 1.51
N GLU A 45 -5.51 -13.57 2.63
CA GLU A 45 -4.70 -13.65 3.87
C GLU A 45 -3.34 -14.33 3.69
N ASP A 46 -3.24 -15.33 2.82
CA ASP A 46 -2.02 -16.13 2.60
C ASP A 46 -0.84 -15.30 2.07
N ALA A 47 -1.11 -14.16 1.43
CA ALA A 47 -0.08 -13.24 0.94
C ALA A 47 0.17 -12.04 1.87
N SER A 48 -0.67 -11.84 2.90
CA SER A 48 -0.58 -10.68 3.78
C SER A 48 0.65 -10.74 4.70
N ILE A 49 1.25 -9.57 4.94
CA ILE A 49 2.36 -9.37 5.88
C ILE A 49 1.81 -8.61 7.09
N ASN A 50 2.03 -9.13 8.29
CA ASN A 50 1.53 -8.53 9.52
C ASN A 50 2.69 -8.19 10.48
N GLY A 51 3.32 -7.02 10.27
CA GLY A 51 4.36 -6.51 11.15
C GLY A 51 5.74 -7.17 10.96
N ALA A 52 6.09 -7.53 9.72
CA ALA A 52 7.43 -8.07 9.43
C ALA A 52 8.49 -6.99 9.66
N VAL A 53 9.58 -7.37 10.32
CA VAL A 53 10.73 -6.50 10.58
C VAL A 53 11.82 -6.82 9.57
N ASP A 54 12.24 -5.80 8.82
CA ASP A 54 13.44 -5.88 7.99
C ASP A 54 14.66 -5.52 8.86
N GLU A 55 15.57 -6.46 9.07
CA GLU A 55 16.70 -6.27 10.00
C GLU A 55 17.80 -5.34 9.43
N GLU A 56 17.85 -5.08 8.13
CA GLU A 56 18.84 -4.16 7.55
C GLU A 56 18.37 -2.71 7.68
N THR A 57 17.11 -2.47 7.32
CA THR A 57 16.49 -1.14 7.32
C THR A 57 15.86 -0.78 8.65
N GLN A 58 15.63 -1.78 9.52
CA GLN A 58 14.87 -1.68 10.76
C GLN A 58 13.45 -1.15 10.52
N PHE A 59 12.84 -1.44 9.37
CA PHE A 59 11.46 -1.05 9.09
C PHE A 59 10.48 -2.16 9.48
N ILE A 60 9.33 -1.75 9.99
CA ILE A 60 8.20 -2.62 10.26
C ILE A 60 7.20 -2.43 9.13
N THR A 61 6.85 -3.52 8.45
CA THR A 61 5.97 -3.51 7.27
C THR A 61 4.71 -4.32 7.53
N TYR A 62 3.58 -3.73 7.17
CA TYR A 62 2.29 -4.38 7.03
C TYR A 62 1.89 -4.33 5.56
N CYS A 63 1.38 -5.43 5.03
CA CYS A 63 0.89 -5.51 3.66
C CYS A 63 -0.38 -6.35 3.65
N LYS A 64 -1.43 -5.87 3.00
CA LYS A 64 -2.67 -6.62 2.81
C LYS A 64 -3.07 -6.61 1.34
N PHE A 65 -3.60 -7.75 0.91
CA PHE A 65 -4.04 -7.99 -0.46
C PHE A 65 -5.54 -8.22 -0.44
N TYR A 66 -6.24 -7.58 -1.37
CA TYR A 66 -7.67 -7.78 -1.56
C TYR A 66 -7.96 -8.05 -3.03
N THR A 67 -8.89 -8.95 -3.29
CA THR A 67 -9.31 -9.33 -4.64
C THR A 67 -10.82 -9.21 -4.81
N GLY A 68 -11.24 -8.57 -5.91
CA GLY A 68 -12.64 -8.56 -6.37
C GLY A 68 -12.92 -9.60 -7.46
N GLY A 69 -11.95 -10.48 -7.73
CA GLY A 69 -11.92 -11.37 -8.90
C GLY A 69 -10.53 -11.46 -9.52
N LEU A 70 -10.41 -12.21 -10.63
CA LEU A 70 -9.13 -12.58 -11.25
C LEU A 70 -8.22 -11.39 -11.63
N GLU A 71 -8.80 -10.27 -12.01
CA GLU A 71 -8.06 -9.12 -12.53
C GLU A 71 -8.11 -7.90 -11.61
N ASP A 72 -9.00 -7.90 -10.61
CA ASP A 72 -9.24 -6.75 -9.73
C ASP A 72 -8.57 -6.94 -8.39
N MET A 73 -7.55 -6.14 -8.13
CA MET A 73 -6.73 -6.22 -6.93
C MET A 73 -6.53 -4.85 -6.28
N ILE A 74 -6.48 -4.87 -4.95
CA ILE A 74 -6.02 -3.76 -4.12
C ILE A 74 -4.89 -4.29 -3.25
N ILE A 75 -3.73 -3.62 -3.27
CA ILE A 75 -2.64 -3.86 -2.33
C ILE A 75 -2.49 -2.62 -1.47
N ILE A 76 -2.47 -2.81 -0.16
CA ILE A 76 -2.22 -1.75 0.81
C ILE A 76 -0.96 -2.13 1.58
N ALA A 77 0.03 -1.23 1.60
CA ALA A 77 1.22 -1.40 2.41
C ALA A 77 1.42 -0.20 3.33
N VAL A 78 1.77 -0.48 4.59
CA VAL A 78 2.14 0.51 5.60
C VAL A 78 3.52 0.15 6.13
N ALA A 79 4.46 1.07 6.05
CA ALA A 79 5.82 0.89 6.55
C ALA A 79 6.22 2.05 7.47
N TYR A 80 6.90 1.74 8.58
CA TYR A 80 7.43 2.73 9.51
C TYR A 80 8.71 2.23 10.18
N PRO A 81 9.62 3.13 10.58
CA PRO A 81 10.86 2.74 11.24
C PRO A 81 10.60 2.16 12.62
N ARG A 82 11.46 1.21 13.00
CA ARG A 82 11.54 0.67 14.36
C ARG A 82 12.28 1.71 15.22
N GLY A 83 11.51 2.38 16.08
CA GLY A 83 12.01 3.46 16.94
C GLY A 83 11.72 4.85 16.39
N ASP A 84 12.08 5.87 17.16
CA ASP A 84 11.61 7.25 16.93
C ASP A 84 12.64 8.15 16.23
N ASP A 85 13.83 7.63 15.94
CA ASP A 85 14.97 8.41 15.41
C ASP A 85 14.82 8.79 13.93
N PHE A 86 13.97 8.09 13.20
CA PHE A 86 13.66 8.35 11.81
C PHE A 86 12.17 8.59 11.64
N LYS A 87 11.81 9.47 10.71
CA LYS A 87 10.42 9.74 10.32
C LYS A 87 10.40 9.88 8.81
N PHE A 88 9.53 9.12 8.14
CA PHE A 88 9.36 9.29 6.71
C PHE A 88 8.88 10.72 6.42
N THR A 89 9.47 11.34 5.40
CA THR A 89 8.92 12.50 4.72
C THR A 89 8.54 12.13 3.30
N LEU A 90 7.68 12.93 2.67
CA LEU A 90 7.27 12.67 1.30
C LEU A 90 8.47 12.68 0.32
N ASN A 91 9.50 13.47 0.59
CA ASN A 91 10.69 13.51 -0.25
C ASN A 91 11.61 12.30 -0.07
N ASP A 92 11.51 11.57 1.04
CA ASP A 92 12.28 10.33 1.25
C ASP A 92 11.69 9.17 0.45
N VAL A 93 10.36 9.18 0.25
CA VAL A 93 9.62 8.07 -0.37
C VAL A 93 9.36 8.29 -1.85
N LEU A 94 9.34 9.54 -2.33
CA LEU A 94 9.13 9.86 -3.73
C LEU A 94 10.45 10.05 -4.48
N ASN A 95 10.50 9.52 -5.70
CA ASN A 95 11.57 9.77 -6.66
C ASN A 95 11.03 10.47 -7.92
N GLU A 96 11.90 10.72 -8.89
CA GLU A 96 11.57 11.44 -10.13
C GLU A 96 10.54 10.75 -11.03
N SER A 97 10.25 9.47 -10.80
CA SER A 97 9.24 8.72 -11.55
C SER A 97 7.81 8.99 -11.07
N TYR A 98 7.64 9.62 -9.90
CA TYR A 98 6.32 9.94 -9.35
C TYR A 98 5.83 11.32 -9.82
N THR A 99 4.56 11.38 -10.19
CA THR A 99 3.84 12.65 -10.37
C THR A 99 3.18 13.04 -9.05
N ARG A 100 3.39 14.27 -8.56
CA ARG A 100 2.71 14.73 -7.35
C ARG A 100 1.21 14.84 -7.57
N LYS A 101 0.42 14.32 -6.63
CA LYS A 101 -1.05 14.33 -6.67
C LYS A 101 -1.62 14.40 -5.27
N THR A 102 -2.80 15.00 -5.14
CA THR A 102 -3.60 14.95 -3.91
C THR A 102 -4.78 14.02 -4.13
N ILE A 103 -4.94 13.03 -3.26
CA ILE A 103 -6.08 12.10 -3.27
C ILE A 103 -6.68 12.08 -1.86
N ASN A 104 -7.99 12.31 -1.75
CA ASN A 104 -8.71 12.42 -0.47
C ASN A 104 -8.04 13.31 0.59
N GLY A 105 -7.44 14.43 0.16
CA GLY A 105 -6.77 15.39 1.05
C GLY A 105 -5.33 15.04 1.42
N HIS A 106 -4.83 13.87 1.02
CA HIS A 106 -3.45 13.46 1.25
C HIS A 106 -2.56 13.87 0.07
N GLU A 107 -1.50 14.64 0.33
CA GLU A 107 -0.46 14.91 -0.68
C GLU A 107 0.43 13.68 -0.82
N GLY A 108 0.62 13.22 -2.05
CA GLY A 108 1.43 12.05 -2.35
C GLY A 108 2.05 12.07 -3.74
N GLY A 109 2.69 10.96 -4.08
CA GLY A 109 3.17 10.66 -5.41
C GLY A 109 2.30 9.60 -6.05
N PHE A 110 2.05 9.77 -7.35
CA PHE A 110 1.30 8.85 -8.17
C PHE A 110 2.17 8.34 -9.31
N ILE A 111 2.09 7.04 -9.59
CA ILE A 111 2.78 6.42 -10.72
C ILE A 111 1.90 5.32 -11.32
N GLN A 112 2.01 5.14 -12.63
CA GLN A 112 1.33 4.06 -13.35
C GLN A 112 2.39 3.18 -14.02
N GLN A 113 2.38 1.89 -13.72
CA GLN A 113 3.33 0.90 -14.25
C GLN A 113 2.59 -0.40 -14.57
N GLU A 114 2.83 -0.96 -15.76
CA GLU A 114 2.33 -2.30 -16.14
C GLU A 114 0.82 -2.51 -15.90
N GLY A 115 0.01 -1.47 -16.14
CA GLY A 115 -1.45 -1.52 -15.94
C GLY A 115 -1.92 -1.27 -14.50
N ASN A 116 -1.01 -1.11 -13.55
CA ASN A 116 -1.31 -0.77 -12.17
C ASN A 116 -1.04 0.70 -11.88
N SER A 117 -1.94 1.31 -11.13
CA SER A 117 -1.77 2.63 -10.54
C SER A 117 -1.33 2.48 -9.09
N THR A 118 -0.34 3.26 -8.68
CA THR A 118 0.15 3.30 -7.29
C THR A 118 0.12 4.72 -6.78
N PHE A 119 -0.44 4.92 -5.59
CA PHE A 119 -0.36 6.17 -4.85
C PHE A 119 0.39 5.95 -3.54
N THR A 120 1.41 6.77 -3.31
CA THR A 120 2.24 6.72 -2.11
C THR A 120 2.16 8.05 -1.39
N TYR A 121 1.82 8.04 -0.11
CA TYR A 121 1.80 9.22 0.75
C TYR A 121 2.43 8.93 2.12
N VAL A 122 2.58 9.97 2.91
CA VAL A 122 3.13 9.86 4.27
C VAL A 122 2.14 10.45 5.25
N GLU A 123 1.78 9.68 6.27
CA GLU A 123 0.92 10.10 7.37
C GLU A 123 1.53 9.68 8.70
N GLU A 124 1.62 10.61 9.66
CA GLU A 124 2.17 10.35 10.98
C GLU A 124 3.52 9.59 10.98
N SER A 125 4.42 9.96 10.07
CA SER A 125 5.75 9.34 9.87
C SER A 125 5.72 7.89 9.35
N LYS A 126 4.58 7.41 8.86
CA LYS A 126 4.42 6.14 8.17
C LYS A 126 4.37 6.39 6.67
N MET A 127 5.03 5.55 5.90
CA MET A 127 4.81 5.46 4.46
C MET A 127 3.58 4.60 4.23
N ILE A 128 2.66 5.09 3.39
CA ILE A 128 1.49 4.34 2.94
C ILE A 128 1.57 4.23 1.42
N MET A 129 1.39 3.02 0.91
CA MET A 129 1.30 2.73 -0.51
C MET A 129 0.00 1.99 -0.79
N ILE A 130 -0.76 2.47 -1.77
CA ILE A 130 -1.95 1.80 -2.27
C ILE A 130 -1.78 1.57 -3.76
N MET A 131 -1.87 0.32 -4.17
CA MET A 131 -1.79 -0.10 -5.57
C MET A 131 -3.09 -0.75 -6.00
N SER A 132 -3.53 -0.45 -7.22
CA SER A 132 -4.65 -1.13 -7.86
C SER A 132 -4.55 -1.04 -9.38
N ASN A 133 -5.09 -2.03 -10.08
CA ASN A 133 -5.31 -2.02 -11.53
C ASN A 133 -6.40 -1.00 -11.94
N ASN A 134 -7.19 -0.49 -10.98
CA ASN A 134 -8.19 0.55 -11.19
C ASN A 134 -7.91 1.75 -10.28
N GLU A 135 -7.46 2.85 -10.88
CA GLU A 135 -7.12 4.09 -10.16
C GLU A 135 -8.26 4.62 -9.27
N SER A 136 -9.52 4.46 -9.71
CA SER A 136 -10.66 4.95 -8.94
C SER A 136 -10.82 4.23 -7.60
N LEU A 137 -10.32 3.00 -7.46
CA LEU A 137 -10.35 2.27 -6.19
C LEU A 137 -9.40 2.86 -5.17
N ILE A 138 -8.27 3.43 -5.62
CA ILE A 138 -7.28 4.06 -4.73
C ILE A 138 -7.95 5.17 -3.90
N SER A 139 -8.78 6.02 -4.53
CA SER A 139 -9.51 7.06 -3.80
C SER A 139 -10.64 6.51 -2.92
N HIS A 140 -11.17 5.31 -3.18
CA HIS A 140 -12.15 4.71 -2.27
C HIS A 140 -11.48 4.10 -1.04
N VAL A 141 -10.23 3.67 -1.17
CA VAL A 141 -9.48 3.00 -0.09
C VAL A 141 -8.99 3.97 0.97
N ILE A 142 -8.61 5.18 0.57
CA ILE A 142 -8.11 6.22 1.48
C ILE A 142 -9.28 6.84 2.25
N VAL A 143 -9.14 6.97 3.56
CA VAL A 143 -10.11 7.65 4.46
C VAL A 143 -9.75 9.12 4.65
#